data_AF-A0A7V4ZX84-F1
#
_entry.id   AF-A0A7V4ZX84-F1
#
_cell.length_a   1.000
_cell.length_b   1.000
_cell.length_c   1.000
_cell.angle_alpha   90.00
_cell.angle_beta   90.00
_cell.angle_gamma   90.00
#
_symmetry.space_group_name_H-M   'P 1'
#
loop_
_entity.id
_entity.type
_entity.pdbx_description
1 polymer ?
#
loop_
_entity_poly.entity_id
_entity_poly.type
_entity_poly.pdbx_seq_one_letter_code
_entity_poly.pdbx_strand_id
1 'polypeptide(L)'
;MMEPSAHQVWTLAEQTGGKLKLISFELLHWGRTLADKLRTPLASIVIGNGVGDEELRSLIAHGADEVYSLQDPRLSSFVCETYARILCSLIHNHCPAVFLGGATTTGRTLLPYVAVKVHTGLTADCTGLDIEEETGNLLQTRPAIGGNIMATIKTPNHRPQMATVRPRSIKPLCPDLTRRGRIHRIPIEDEMIDSRVRVLGVEGLEADGTVLDSAERVVSGGKGLRKVENFTLIQGLAQDLGAAV
;
A
#
# COMPACT_ATOMS: atom_id res chain seq x y z
N MET A 1 4.96 -32.43 -5.99
CA MET A 1 5.08 -31.06 -6.53
C MET A 1 3.67 -30.51 -6.62
N MET A 2 3.25 -29.67 -5.67
CA MET A 2 1.94 -29.03 -5.70
C MET A 2 1.97 -27.98 -6.80
N GLU A 3 1.18 -28.16 -7.85
CA GLU A 3 0.84 -27.06 -8.76
C GLU A 3 0.05 -26.02 -7.95
N PRO A 4 0.52 -24.76 -7.84
CA PRO A 4 -0.27 -23.74 -7.19
C PRO A 4 -1.34 -23.29 -8.18
N SER A 5 -2.55 -23.79 -7.99
CA SER A 5 -3.75 -23.28 -8.63
C SER A 5 -3.92 -21.79 -8.32
N ALA A 6 -3.91 -20.95 -9.38
CA ALA A 6 -4.18 -19.51 -9.41
C ALA A 6 -3.21 -18.59 -8.65
N HIS A 7 -2.13 -18.20 -9.33
CA HIS A 7 -1.17 -17.20 -8.87
C HIS A 7 -1.73 -15.76 -8.91
N GLN A 8 -2.38 -15.30 -7.85
CA GLN A 8 -2.97 -13.96 -7.79
C GLN A 8 -1.92 -12.82 -7.75
N VAL A 9 -2.32 -11.62 -8.19
CA VAL A 9 -1.60 -10.37 -7.88
C VAL A 9 -2.22 -9.76 -6.63
N TRP A 10 -1.40 -9.47 -5.61
CA TRP A 10 -1.86 -8.93 -4.34
C TRP A 10 -1.46 -7.46 -4.18
N THR A 11 -2.33 -6.68 -3.54
CA THR A 11 -2.05 -5.33 -3.07
C THR A 11 -2.34 -5.22 -1.57
N LEU A 12 -1.50 -4.53 -0.81
CA LEU A 12 -1.79 -4.18 0.59
C LEU A 12 -2.55 -2.86 0.64
N ALA A 13 -3.83 -2.91 1.02
CA ALA A 13 -4.64 -1.74 1.27
C ALA A 13 -4.37 -1.20 2.68
N GLU A 14 -3.85 0.03 2.75
CA GLU A 14 -3.64 0.73 4.01
C GLU A 14 -4.90 1.46 4.45
N GLN A 15 -5.15 1.43 5.76
CA GLN A 15 -6.24 2.16 6.40
C GLN A 15 -5.76 2.93 7.62
N THR A 16 -6.49 3.97 7.99
CA THR A 16 -6.32 4.68 9.26
C THR A 16 -7.69 5.04 9.80
N GLY A 17 -8.04 4.53 10.99
CA GLY A 17 -9.35 4.76 11.60
C GLY A 17 -10.52 4.23 10.79
N GLY A 18 -10.35 3.09 10.10
CA GLY A 18 -11.39 2.47 9.28
C GLY A 18 -11.54 3.05 7.87
N LYS A 19 -10.82 4.13 7.53
CA LYS A 19 -10.80 4.74 6.19
C LYS A 19 -9.59 4.30 5.39
N LEU A 20 -9.81 3.96 4.13
CA LEU A 20 -8.73 3.59 3.22
C LEU A 20 -7.92 4.81 2.79
N LYS A 21 -6.59 4.66 2.73
CA LYS A 21 -5.69 5.69 2.19
C LYS A 21 -5.69 5.67 0.67
N LEU A 22 -5.37 6.83 0.07
CA LEU A 22 -5.29 6.98 -1.39
C LEU A 22 -4.36 5.96 -2.06
N ILE A 23 -3.21 5.67 -1.43
CA ILE A 23 -2.22 4.71 -1.93
C ILE A 23 -2.84 3.32 -2.21
N SER A 24 -3.85 2.92 -1.46
CA SER A 24 -4.54 1.64 -1.66
C SER A 24 -5.17 1.56 -3.05
N PHE A 25 -5.75 2.66 -3.54
CA PHE A 25 -6.37 2.74 -4.87
C PHE A 25 -5.34 2.91 -5.99
N GLU A 26 -4.23 3.60 -5.74
CA GLU A 26 -3.11 3.70 -6.68
C GLU A 26 -2.46 2.32 -6.92
N LEU A 27 -2.31 1.53 -5.85
CA LEU A 27 -1.82 0.16 -5.94
C LEU A 27 -2.74 -0.76 -6.73
N LEU A 28 -4.06 -0.56 -6.64
CA LEU A 28 -5.02 -1.31 -7.47
C LEU A 28 -4.85 -1.03 -8.96
N HIS A 29 -4.53 0.22 -9.33
CA HIS A 29 -4.21 0.54 -10.72
C HIS A 29 -2.99 -0.27 -11.19
N TRP A 30 -1.88 -0.20 -10.46
CA TRP A 30 -0.68 -0.99 -10.77
C TRP A 30 -0.99 -2.49 -10.82
N GLY A 31 -1.68 -2.99 -9.80
CA GLY A 31 -2.06 -4.39 -9.68
C GLY A 31 -2.93 -4.86 -10.83
N ARG A 32 -3.90 -4.07 -11.28
CA ARG A 32 -4.81 -4.40 -12.40
C ARG A 32 -4.04 -4.55 -13.70
N THR A 33 -3.16 -3.59 -14.01
CA THR A 33 -2.30 -3.65 -15.21
C THR A 33 -1.46 -4.92 -15.25
N LEU A 34 -0.88 -5.32 -14.11
CA LEU A 34 -0.07 -6.55 -14.01
C LEU A 34 -0.94 -7.81 -14.07
N ALA A 35 -2.08 -7.79 -13.38
CA ALA A 35 -3.02 -8.91 -13.31
C ALA A 35 -3.63 -9.24 -14.69
N ASP A 36 -3.92 -8.22 -15.50
CA ASP A 36 -4.40 -8.39 -16.87
C ASP A 36 -3.34 -9.02 -17.78
N LYS A 37 -2.08 -8.57 -17.67
CA LYS A 37 -0.95 -9.17 -18.41
C LYS A 37 -0.70 -10.63 -18.00
N LEU A 38 -0.81 -10.94 -16.71
CA LEU A 38 -0.64 -12.29 -16.15
C LEU A 38 -1.90 -13.17 -16.28
N ARG A 39 -3.03 -12.61 -16.72
CA ARG A 39 -4.35 -13.27 -16.80
C ARG A 39 -4.76 -13.95 -15.49
N THR A 40 -4.58 -13.23 -14.39
CA THR A 40 -4.83 -13.71 -13.02
C THR A 40 -5.71 -12.73 -12.25
N PRO A 41 -6.48 -13.14 -11.23
CA PRO A 41 -7.24 -12.19 -10.41
C PRO A 41 -6.33 -11.25 -9.60
N LEU A 42 -6.85 -10.04 -9.41
CA LEU A 42 -6.30 -9.03 -8.50
C LEU A 42 -6.99 -9.15 -7.14
N ALA A 43 -6.22 -9.35 -6.08
CA ALA A 43 -6.72 -9.36 -4.71
C ALA A 43 -6.16 -8.20 -3.88
N SER A 44 -7.00 -7.61 -3.03
CA SER A 44 -6.60 -6.57 -2.08
C SER A 44 -6.69 -7.08 -0.65
N ILE A 45 -5.59 -6.97 0.10
CA ILE A 45 -5.51 -7.39 1.50
C ILE A 45 -5.71 -6.16 2.39
N VAL A 46 -6.71 -6.20 3.25
CA VAL A 46 -7.03 -5.15 4.23
C VAL A 46 -6.87 -5.72 5.63
N ILE A 47 -5.94 -5.16 6.41
CA ILE A 47 -5.71 -5.54 7.81
C ILE A 47 -6.00 -4.31 8.68
N GLY A 48 -6.86 -4.47 9.68
CA GLY A 48 -7.20 -3.36 10.56
C GLY A 48 -8.40 -3.63 11.44
N ASN A 49 -9.11 -2.56 11.80
CA ASN A 49 -10.34 -2.62 12.56
C ASN A 49 -11.33 -1.58 12.03
N GLY A 50 -12.62 -1.91 12.03
CA GLY A 50 -13.69 -0.97 11.71
C GLY A 50 -13.72 -0.49 10.26
N VAL A 51 -13.23 -1.29 9.30
CA VAL A 51 -13.33 -0.95 7.88
C VAL A 51 -14.71 -1.37 7.38
N GLY A 52 -15.54 -0.38 7.06
CA GLY A 52 -16.93 -0.61 6.63
C GLY A 52 -17.03 -1.32 5.28
N ASP A 53 -18.17 -1.97 5.04
CA ASP A 53 -18.44 -2.67 3.77
C ASP A 53 -18.41 -1.73 2.56
N GLU A 54 -18.71 -0.44 2.74
CA GLU A 54 -18.61 0.59 1.71
C GLU A 54 -17.15 0.78 1.24
N GLU A 55 -16.22 0.88 2.18
CA GLU A 55 -14.78 0.99 1.91
C GLU A 55 -14.27 -0.29 1.21
N LEU A 56 -14.70 -1.47 1.66
CA LEU A 56 -14.31 -2.72 1.01
C LEU A 56 -14.86 -2.84 -0.42
N ARG A 57 -16.09 -2.38 -0.67
CA ARG A 57 -16.69 -2.31 -2.01
C ARG A 57 -16.02 -1.26 -2.88
N SER A 58 -15.51 -0.18 -2.30
CA SER A 58 -14.78 0.83 -3.06
C SER A 58 -13.51 0.24 -3.69
N LEU A 59 -12.80 -0.67 -3.01
CA LEU A 59 -11.66 -1.40 -3.59
C LEU A 59 -12.06 -2.23 -4.82
N ILE A 60 -13.23 -2.89 -4.78
CA ILE A 60 -13.77 -3.65 -5.91
C ILE A 60 -14.09 -2.72 -7.09
N ALA A 61 -14.75 -1.59 -6.80
CA ALA A 61 -15.06 -0.60 -7.83
C ALA A 61 -13.80 -0.04 -8.51
N HIS A 62 -12.67 0.01 -7.80
CA HIS A 62 -11.38 0.45 -8.33
C HIS A 62 -10.52 -0.67 -8.94
N GLY A 63 -11.08 -1.88 -9.13
CA GLY A 63 -10.45 -2.92 -9.95
C GLY A 63 -10.09 -4.22 -9.25
N ALA A 64 -10.27 -4.33 -7.93
CA ALA A 64 -10.06 -5.58 -7.21
C ALA A 64 -11.13 -6.63 -7.57
N ASP A 65 -10.71 -7.86 -7.84
CA ASP A 65 -11.61 -8.99 -8.06
C ASP A 65 -11.95 -9.68 -6.72
N GLU A 66 -10.97 -9.72 -5.81
CA GLU A 66 -11.10 -10.27 -4.47
C GLU A 66 -10.61 -9.27 -3.41
N VAL A 67 -11.26 -9.24 -2.26
CA VAL A 67 -10.84 -8.44 -1.10
C VAL A 67 -10.77 -9.35 0.11
N TYR A 68 -9.58 -9.51 0.69
CA TYR A 68 -9.37 -10.24 1.92
C TYR A 68 -9.36 -9.25 3.08
N SER A 69 -10.42 -9.25 3.88
CA SER A 69 -10.61 -8.35 5.01
C SER A 69 -10.37 -9.10 6.31
N LEU A 70 -9.37 -8.65 7.06
CA LEU A 70 -9.04 -9.14 8.40
C LEU A 70 -9.31 -8.01 9.39
N GLN A 71 -10.38 -8.16 10.15
CA GLN A 71 -10.85 -7.15 11.10
C GLN A 71 -10.84 -7.70 12.52
N ASP A 72 -10.14 -7.03 13.42
CA ASP A 72 -10.11 -7.36 14.84
C ASP A 72 -9.76 -6.10 15.66
N PRO A 73 -10.41 -5.85 16.82
CA PRO A 73 -10.07 -4.72 17.69
C PRO A 73 -8.58 -4.63 18.04
N ARG A 74 -7.87 -5.75 18.15
CA ARG A 74 -6.43 -5.83 18.43
C ARG A 74 -5.57 -5.28 17.28
N LEU A 75 -6.13 -5.13 16.08
CA LEU A 75 -5.47 -4.60 14.88
C LEU A 75 -5.72 -3.09 14.69
N SER A 76 -6.35 -2.42 15.66
CA SER A 76 -6.62 -0.97 15.61
C SER A 76 -5.34 -0.14 15.49
N SER A 77 -4.24 -0.62 16.07
CA SER A 77 -2.92 -0.02 15.96
C SER A 77 -2.00 -0.87 15.09
N PHE A 78 -1.15 -0.22 14.29
CA PHE A 78 -0.16 -0.93 13.48
C PHE A 78 0.93 -1.54 14.38
N VAL A 79 1.03 -2.87 14.37
CA VAL A 79 2.11 -3.63 14.98
C VAL A 79 2.72 -4.52 13.89
N CYS A 80 3.98 -4.25 13.55
CA CYS A 80 4.66 -4.87 12.41
C CYS A 80 4.65 -6.41 12.51
N GLU A 81 4.99 -6.95 13.68
CA GLU A 81 5.10 -8.39 13.93
C GLU A 81 3.77 -9.12 13.71
N THR A 82 2.68 -8.55 14.23
CA THR A 82 1.32 -9.09 14.07
C THR A 82 0.89 -9.04 12.60
N TYR A 83 1.04 -7.89 11.94
CA TYR A 83 0.69 -7.74 10.53
C TYR A 83 1.52 -8.67 9.65
N ALA A 84 2.81 -8.82 9.95
CA ALA A 84 3.70 -9.70 9.21
C ALA A 84 3.31 -11.17 9.39
N ARG A 85 2.95 -11.60 10.60
CA ARG A 85 2.53 -12.97 10.87
C ARG A 85 1.26 -13.32 10.10
N ILE A 86 0.27 -12.42 10.10
CA ILE A 86 -0.95 -12.53 9.30
C ILE A 86 -0.60 -12.68 7.82
N LEU A 87 0.19 -11.75 7.27
CA LEU A 87 0.56 -11.77 5.85
C LEU A 87 1.35 -13.03 5.47
N CYS A 88 2.27 -13.49 6.31
CA CYS A 88 3.01 -14.74 6.05
C CYS A 88 2.07 -15.94 6.02
N SER A 89 1.10 -16.03 6.94
CA SER A 89 0.09 -17.10 6.93
C SER A 89 -0.72 -17.09 5.62
N LEU A 90 -1.21 -15.91 5.22
CA LEU A 90 -1.95 -15.76 3.97
C LEU A 90 -1.10 -16.11 2.74
N ILE A 91 0.15 -15.64 2.66
CA ILE A 91 1.06 -15.93 1.55
C ILE A 91 1.32 -17.43 1.43
N HIS A 92 1.51 -18.14 2.55
CA HIS A 92 1.71 -19.60 2.52
C HIS A 92 0.45 -20.36 2.08
N ASN A 93 -0.74 -19.87 2.44
CA ASN A 93 -2.00 -20.54 2.11
C ASN A 93 -2.47 -20.28 0.67
N HIS A 94 -2.18 -19.10 0.12
CA HIS A 94 -2.71 -18.67 -1.18
C HIS A 94 -1.65 -18.54 -2.29
N CYS A 95 -0.36 -18.58 -1.96
CA CYS A 95 0.78 -18.56 -2.89
C CYS A 95 0.67 -17.50 -4.03
N PRO A 96 0.53 -16.20 -3.70
CA PRO A 96 0.44 -15.15 -4.72
C PRO A 96 1.69 -15.06 -5.60
N ALA A 97 1.52 -14.63 -6.86
CA ALA A 97 2.65 -14.40 -7.77
C ALA A 97 3.39 -13.09 -7.46
N VAL A 98 2.62 -12.03 -7.19
CA VAL A 98 3.12 -10.66 -6.98
C VAL A 98 2.45 -10.10 -5.72
N PHE A 99 3.21 -9.37 -4.92
CA PHE A 99 2.65 -8.64 -3.77
C PHE A 99 3.17 -7.20 -3.72
N LEU A 100 2.26 -6.25 -3.92
CA LEU A 100 2.54 -4.82 -3.93
C LEU A 100 2.09 -4.17 -2.62
N GLY A 101 2.84 -3.19 -2.15
CA GLY A 101 2.37 -2.26 -1.13
C GLY A 101 2.90 -0.85 -1.32
N GLY A 102 2.38 0.07 -0.52
CA GLY A 102 2.78 1.48 -0.59
C GLY A 102 4.19 1.66 -0.02
N ALA A 103 4.99 2.53 -0.62
CA ALA A 103 6.26 2.96 -0.04
C ALA A 103 6.03 4.02 1.07
N THR A 104 5.02 3.83 1.91
CA THR A 104 4.70 4.61 3.11
C THR A 104 5.54 4.13 4.30
N THR A 105 5.42 4.78 5.47
CA THR A 105 6.02 4.28 6.72
C THR A 105 5.57 2.85 7.02
N THR A 106 4.27 2.55 6.90
CA THR A 106 3.71 1.22 7.15
C THR A 106 4.26 0.19 6.18
N GLY A 107 4.18 0.44 4.87
CA GLY A 107 4.63 -0.53 3.87
C GLY A 107 6.14 -0.71 3.82
N ARG A 108 6.94 0.36 4.00
CA ARG A 108 8.41 0.27 4.08
C ARG A 108 8.89 -0.47 5.33
N THR A 109 8.11 -0.47 6.42
CA THR A 109 8.43 -1.26 7.61
C THR A 109 7.97 -2.72 7.47
N LEU A 110 6.76 -2.95 6.95
CA LEU A 110 6.12 -4.25 6.93
C LEU A 110 6.66 -5.19 5.83
N LEU A 111 6.76 -4.72 4.58
CA LEU A 111 7.12 -5.60 3.47
C LEU A 111 8.54 -6.16 3.52
N PRO A 112 9.60 -5.46 3.95
CA PRO A 112 10.91 -6.10 4.11
C PRO A 112 10.89 -7.18 5.19
N TYR A 113 10.12 -6.97 6.27
CA TYR A 113 9.95 -7.98 7.31
C TYR A 113 9.29 -9.24 6.76
N VAL A 114 8.20 -9.09 6.00
CA VAL A 114 7.50 -10.20 5.33
C VAL A 114 8.41 -10.89 4.31
N ALA A 115 9.14 -10.13 3.47
CA ALA A 115 10.00 -10.66 2.42
C ALA A 115 11.09 -11.60 2.98
N VAL A 116 11.70 -11.23 4.11
CA VAL A 116 12.68 -12.08 4.80
C VAL A 116 12.04 -13.35 5.35
N LYS A 117 10.84 -13.25 5.93
CA LYS A 117 10.12 -14.40 6.52
C LYS A 117 9.66 -15.43 5.48
N VAL A 118 9.28 -14.98 4.30
CA VAL A 118 8.86 -15.85 3.18
C VAL A 118 10.00 -16.17 2.20
N HIS A 119 11.23 -15.75 2.52
CA HIS A 119 12.44 -15.97 1.70
C HIS A 119 12.29 -15.52 0.24
N THR A 120 11.85 -14.28 0.01
CA THR A 120 11.71 -13.71 -1.34
C THR A 120 12.39 -12.35 -1.50
N GLY A 121 12.47 -11.88 -2.75
CA GLY A 121 13.00 -10.57 -3.10
C GLY A 121 11.97 -9.45 -2.93
N LEU A 122 12.44 -8.27 -2.49
CA LEU A 122 11.66 -7.04 -2.39
C LEU A 122 12.41 -5.89 -3.08
N THR A 123 11.74 -5.22 -4.02
CA THR A 123 12.25 -3.97 -4.61
C THR A 123 11.54 -2.77 -3.99
N ALA A 124 12.30 -1.84 -3.43
CA ALA A 124 11.75 -0.71 -2.70
C ALA A 124 11.51 0.53 -3.58
N ASP A 125 10.45 1.29 -3.29
CA ASP A 125 10.15 2.61 -3.87
C ASP A 125 10.13 2.64 -5.41
N CYS A 126 9.44 1.65 -6.00
CA CYS A 126 9.30 1.52 -7.45
C CYS A 126 8.45 2.65 -8.03
N THR A 127 8.82 3.09 -9.22
CA THR A 127 8.11 4.09 -10.03
C THR A 127 7.58 3.52 -11.34
N GLY A 128 8.03 2.32 -11.73
CA GLY A 128 7.51 1.58 -12.87
C GLY A 128 7.43 0.10 -12.55
N LEU A 129 6.33 -0.53 -12.93
CA LEU A 129 6.12 -1.97 -12.84
C LEU A 129 5.63 -2.49 -14.18
N ASP A 130 6.19 -3.61 -14.63
CA ASP A 130 5.71 -4.32 -15.81
C ASP A 130 5.94 -5.83 -15.69
N ILE A 131 5.43 -6.61 -16.63
CA ILE A 131 5.61 -8.05 -16.73
C ILE A 131 6.46 -8.37 -17.97
N GLU A 132 7.52 -9.14 -17.77
CA GLU A 132 8.35 -9.70 -18.85
C GLU A 132 7.54 -10.76 -19.61
N GLU A 133 7.26 -10.54 -20.89
CA GLU A 133 6.33 -11.38 -21.69
C GLU A 133 6.75 -12.86 -21.77
N GLU A 134 8.05 -13.14 -21.85
CA GLU A 134 8.56 -14.51 -22.01
C GLU A 134 8.49 -15.32 -20.72
N THR A 135 8.71 -14.69 -19.56
CA THR A 135 8.90 -15.38 -18.29
C THR A 135 7.78 -15.16 -17.29
N GLY A 136 6.94 -14.14 -17.51
CA GLY A 136 5.94 -13.69 -16.54
C GLY A 136 6.54 -13.06 -15.28
N ASN A 137 7.84 -12.74 -15.28
CA ASN A 137 8.49 -12.10 -14.12
C ASN A 137 8.15 -10.62 -14.03
N LEU A 138 8.06 -10.12 -12.80
CA LEU A 138 7.83 -8.72 -12.51
C LEU A 138 9.10 -7.92 -12.76
N LEU A 139 9.02 -6.96 -13.66
CA LEU A 139 10.03 -5.95 -13.92
C LEU A 139 9.78 -4.75 -13.00
N GLN A 140 10.71 -4.50 -12.09
CA GLN A 140 10.57 -3.52 -11.03
C GLN A 140 11.55 -2.38 -11.26
N THR A 141 11.06 -1.27 -11.82
CA THR A 141 11.88 -0.10 -12.12
C THR A 141 11.81 0.89 -10.97
N ARG A 142 12.98 1.21 -10.39
CA ARG A 142 13.12 2.21 -9.33
C ARG A 142 14.28 3.17 -9.58
N PRO A 143 14.17 4.42 -9.09
CA PRO A 143 15.30 5.32 -9.00
C PRO A 143 16.28 4.87 -7.89
N ALA A 144 17.57 4.96 -8.19
CA ALA A 144 18.69 4.75 -7.27
C ALA A 144 19.64 5.96 -7.32
N ILE A 145 20.52 6.09 -6.31
CA ILE A 145 21.53 7.16 -6.21
C ILE A 145 20.90 8.55 -6.36
N GLY A 146 19.94 8.88 -5.49
CA GLY A 146 19.26 10.18 -5.50
C GLY A 146 18.38 10.45 -6.73
N GLY A 147 18.09 9.43 -7.56
CA GLY A 147 17.31 9.57 -8.78
C GLY A 147 18.12 9.62 -10.07
N ASN A 148 19.47 9.58 -9.98
CA ASN A 148 20.34 9.67 -11.16
C ASN A 148 20.39 8.38 -11.99
N ILE A 149 20.08 7.24 -11.38
CA ILE A 149 20.09 5.93 -12.06
C ILE A 149 18.71 5.32 -11.96
N MET A 150 18.18 4.84 -13.08
CA MET A 150 17.00 3.99 -13.12
C MET A 150 17.44 2.54 -13.24
N ALA A 151 17.08 1.71 -12.26
CA ALA A 151 17.40 0.28 -12.24
C ALA A 151 16.11 -0.53 -12.37
N THR A 152 16.11 -1.48 -13.30
CA THR A 152 15.06 -2.49 -13.42
C THR A 152 15.55 -3.79 -12.81
N ILE A 153 14.87 -4.24 -11.75
CA ILE A 153 15.23 -5.40 -10.95
C ILE A 153 14.16 -6.48 -11.16
N LYS A 154 14.57 -7.76 -11.16
CA LYS A 154 13.67 -8.90 -11.24
C LYS A 154 14.03 -9.97 -10.21
N THR A 155 13.01 -10.70 -9.73
CA THR A 155 13.16 -11.80 -8.78
C THR A 155 12.73 -13.11 -9.47
N PRO A 156 13.61 -13.77 -10.23
CA PRO A 156 13.19 -14.86 -11.12
C PRO A 156 12.77 -16.12 -10.35
N ASN A 157 13.48 -16.45 -9.27
CA ASN A 157 13.41 -17.79 -8.66
C ASN A 157 12.60 -17.89 -7.36
N HIS A 158 12.08 -16.77 -6.84
CA HIS A 158 11.36 -16.73 -5.56
C HIS A 158 9.98 -16.09 -5.74
N ARG A 159 9.02 -16.50 -4.90
CA ARG A 159 7.64 -16.00 -4.88
C ARG A 159 7.18 -15.74 -3.44
N PRO A 160 6.30 -14.75 -3.22
CA PRO A 160 5.81 -13.77 -4.18
C PRO A 160 6.91 -12.78 -4.63
N GLN A 161 6.80 -12.23 -5.84
CA GLN A 161 7.64 -11.11 -6.26
C GLN A 161 7.11 -9.84 -5.58
N MET A 162 7.88 -9.26 -4.65
CA MET A 162 7.37 -8.18 -3.81
C MET A 162 7.92 -6.81 -4.24
N ALA A 163 7.07 -5.78 -4.21
CA ALA A 163 7.46 -4.40 -4.49
C ALA A 163 6.79 -3.42 -3.53
N THR A 164 7.52 -2.40 -3.06
CA THR A 164 6.87 -1.17 -2.59
C THR A 164 6.83 -0.15 -3.72
N VAL A 165 5.71 0.56 -3.85
CA VAL A 165 5.46 1.52 -4.92
C VAL A 165 5.39 2.93 -4.34
N ARG A 166 6.04 3.88 -5.01
CA ARG A 166 6.04 5.28 -4.60
C ARG A 166 4.61 5.85 -4.63
N PRO A 167 4.11 6.45 -3.52
CA PRO A 167 2.83 7.13 -3.53
C PRO A 167 2.76 8.25 -4.55
N ARG A 168 1.56 8.49 -5.12
CA ARG A 168 1.29 9.47 -6.18
C ARG A 168 2.06 9.21 -7.49
N SER A 169 2.59 8.01 -7.69
CA SER A 169 3.24 7.62 -8.95
C SER A 169 2.24 7.38 -10.08
N ILE A 170 1.01 7.01 -9.75
CA ILE A 170 -0.07 6.77 -10.69
C ILE A 170 -1.39 7.25 -10.08
N LYS A 171 -2.34 7.66 -10.92
CA LYS A 171 -3.68 8.01 -10.45
C LYS A 171 -4.51 6.74 -10.24
N PRO A 172 -5.41 6.70 -9.24
CA PRO A 172 -6.39 5.63 -9.11
C PRO A 172 -7.21 5.42 -10.39
N LEU A 173 -7.67 4.20 -10.61
CA LEU A 173 -8.66 3.92 -11.66
C LEU A 173 -9.97 4.66 -11.34
N CYS A 174 -10.73 5.02 -12.38
CA CYS A 174 -12.08 5.53 -12.14
C CYS A 174 -12.95 4.42 -11.55
N PRO A 175 -13.77 4.71 -10.51
CA PRO A 175 -14.61 3.70 -9.89
C PRO A 175 -15.67 3.20 -10.88
N ASP A 176 -15.73 1.89 -11.06
CA ASP A 176 -16.78 1.22 -11.81
C ASP A 176 -17.70 0.46 -10.84
N LEU A 177 -18.88 1.04 -10.59
CA LEU A 177 -19.88 0.50 -9.68
C LEU A 177 -20.56 -0.78 -10.20
N THR A 178 -20.35 -1.14 -11.47
CA THR A 178 -20.92 -2.36 -12.05
C THR A 178 -20.07 -3.59 -11.78
N ARG A 179 -18.80 -3.41 -11.37
CA ARG A 179 -17.90 -4.51 -11.04
C ARG A 179 -18.42 -5.34 -9.88
N ARG A 180 -18.33 -6.66 -10.04
CA ARG A 180 -18.65 -7.63 -9.00
C ARG A 180 -17.36 -8.30 -8.56
N GLY A 181 -17.06 -8.21 -7.27
CA GLY A 181 -15.93 -8.86 -6.62
C GLY A 181 -16.37 -9.65 -5.39
N ARG A 182 -15.47 -10.47 -4.85
CA ARG A 182 -15.73 -11.28 -3.65
C ARG A 182 -15.01 -10.69 -2.45
N ILE A 183 -15.74 -10.52 -1.35
CA ILE A 183 -15.16 -10.09 -0.07
C ILE A 183 -15.03 -11.33 0.82
N HIS A 184 -13.78 -11.69 1.12
CA HIS A 184 -13.40 -12.77 2.01
C HIS A 184 -13.12 -12.18 3.39
N ARG A 185 -13.97 -12.45 4.37
CA ARG A 185 -13.73 -12.07 5.76
C ARG A 185 -12.98 -13.21 6.45
N ILE A 186 -11.71 -12.99 6.75
CA ILE A 186 -10.87 -13.99 7.41
C ILE A 186 -10.87 -13.70 8.92
N PRO A 187 -11.31 -14.64 9.77
CA PRO A 187 -11.27 -14.47 11.22
C PRO A 187 -9.81 -14.45 11.70
N ILE A 188 -9.55 -13.65 12.74
CA ILE A 188 -8.24 -13.60 13.38
C ILE A 188 -8.20 -14.59 14.55
N GLU A 189 -7.36 -15.61 14.40
CA GLU A 189 -6.97 -16.55 15.44
C GLU A 189 -5.92 -15.94 16.38
N ASP A 190 -5.88 -16.40 17.63
CA ASP A 190 -4.99 -15.84 18.67
C ASP A 190 -3.51 -16.05 18.34
N GLU A 191 -3.19 -17.15 17.65
CA GLU A 191 -1.84 -17.49 17.19
C GLU A 191 -1.29 -16.47 16.18
N MET A 192 -2.17 -15.74 15.48
CA MET A 192 -1.77 -14.71 14.54
C MET A 192 -1.39 -13.38 15.20
N ILE A 193 -1.71 -13.21 16.49
CA ILE A 193 -1.36 -12.01 17.26
C ILE A 193 0.00 -12.15 17.93
N ASP A 194 0.86 -11.17 17.72
CA ASP A 194 2.15 -11.05 18.42
C ASP A 194 2.01 -10.14 19.64
N SER A 195 2.20 -10.69 20.84
CA SER A 195 2.06 -9.95 22.10
C SER A 195 3.34 -9.24 22.56
N ARG A 196 4.46 -9.35 21.82
CA ARG A 196 5.75 -8.79 22.24
C ARG A 196 5.78 -7.26 22.20
N VAL A 197 4.96 -6.65 21.35
CA VAL A 197 4.86 -5.19 21.20
C VAL A 197 3.49 -4.75 21.72
N ARG A 198 3.51 -3.81 22.68
CA ARG A 198 2.29 -3.20 23.22
C ARG A 198 2.29 -1.70 22.92
N VAL A 199 1.29 -1.27 22.17
CA VAL A 199 1.06 0.16 21.90
C VAL A 199 0.43 0.78 23.14
N LEU A 200 1.14 1.71 23.79
CA LEU A 200 0.67 2.38 25.01
C LEU A 200 -0.28 3.54 24.71
N GLY A 201 -0.15 4.16 23.53
CA GLY A 201 -0.97 5.28 23.09
C GLY A 201 -0.55 5.72 21.69
N VAL A 202 -1.45 6.46 21.03
CA VAL A 202 -1.19 7.12 19.75
C VAL A 202 -1.57 8.58 19.95
N GLU A 203 -0.57 9.47 19.91
CA GLU A 203 -0.79 10.91 19.92
C GLU A 203 -0.93 11.39 18.48
N GLY A 204 -2.13 11.80 18.10
CA GLY A 204 -2.33 12.51 16.85
C GLY A 204 -1.77 13.92 16.98
N LEU A 205 -1.02 14.39 15.98
CA LEU A 205 -0.72 15.81 15.89
C LEU A 205 -2.05 16.55 15.68
N GLU A 206 -2.41 17.44 16.60
CA GLU A 206 -3.53 18.35 16.39
C GLU A 206 -3.22 19.19 15.14
N ALA A 207 -3.95 18.91 14.06
CA ALA A 207 -3.75 19.55 12.78
C ALA A 207 -4.41 20.92 12.80
N ASP A 208 -3.69 21.94 13.27
CA ASP A 208 -4.06 23.36 13.13
C ASP A 208 -3.89 23.86 11.66
N GLY A 209 -4.01 22.96 10.68
CA GLY A 209 -3.81 23.22 9.26
C GLY A 209 -3.92 21.98 8.38
N THR A 210 -3.96 22.20 7.07
CA THR A 210 -4.02 21.15 6.05
C THR A 210 -2.81 20.22 6.16
N VAL A 211 -3.03 18.91 6.33
CA VAL A 211 -1.95 17.92 6.42
C VAL A 211 -1.14 17.92 5.11
N LEU A 212 0.13 18.34 5.18
CA LEU A 212 1.05 18.45 4.04
C LEU A 212 1.09 17.18 3.18
N ASP A 213 1.01 16.02 3.82
CA ASP A 213 1.05 14.70 3.16
C ASP A 213 -0.15 14.44 2.23
N SER A 214 -1.28 15.12 2.47
CA SER A 214 -2.50 15.04 1.66
C SER A 214 -2.69 16.22 0.70
N ALA A 215 -1.85 17.24 0.80
CA ALA A 215 -1.99 18.46 0.00
C ALA A 215 -1.62 18.22 -1.47
N GLU A 216 -2.47 18.71 -2.39
CA GLU A 216 -2.17 18.70 -3.83
C GLU A 216 -1.14 19.77 -4.19
N ARG A 217 -1.22 20.92 -3.51
CA ARG A 217 -0.35 22.08 -3.68
C ARG A 217 0.24 22.44 -2.31
N VAL A 218 1.51 22.85 -2.29
CA VAL A 218 2.20 23.29 -1.09
C VAL A 218 2.88 24.62 -1.38
N VAL A 219 2.68 25.60 -0.50
CA VAL A 219 3.38 26.89 -0.54
C VAL A 219 4.40 26.90 0.59
N SER A 220 5.67 26.67 0.26
CA SER A 220 6.74 26.59 1.27
C SER A 220 7.37 27.95 1.57
N GLY A 221 7.49 28.29 2.85
CA GLY A 221 8.25 29.44 3.35
C GLY A 221 9.56 29.02 4.01
N GLY A 222 10.67 29.71 3.70
CA GLY A 222 11.99 29.41 4.26
C GLY A 222 12.65 30.59 4.97
N LYS A 223 13.94 30.45 5.26
CA LYS A 223 14.76 31.48 5.96
C LYS A 223 14.78 32.85 5.25
N GLY A 224 14.43 32.90 3.96
CA GLY A 224 14.28 34.12 3.18
C GLY A 224 13.18 35.07 3.68
N LEU A 225 12.20 34.56 4.43
CA LEU A 225 11.12 35.38 5.02
C LEU A 225 11.61 36.28 6.16
N ARG A 226 12.78 36.00 6.75
CA ARG A 226 13.45 36.70 7.86
C ARG A 226 12.68 36.78 9.18
N LYS A 227 11.38 37.12 9.15
CA LYS A 227 10.50 37.26 10.31
C LYS A 227 9.34 36.29 10.23
N VAL A 228 8.88 35.83 11.40
CA VAL A 228 7.71 34.93 11.51
C VAL A 228 6.43 35.64 11.04
N GLU A 229 6.30 36.95 11.23
CA GLU A 229 5.13 37.70 10.74
C GLU A 229 4.92 37.56 9.23
N ASN A 230 5.98 37.37 8.45
CA ASN A 230 5.91 37.23 7.00
C ASN A 230 5.35 35.85 6.55
N PHE A 231 5.18 34.89 7.46
CA PHE A 231 4.45 33.65 7.16
C PHE A 231 2.98 33.90 6.85
N THR A 232 2.41 35.03 7.29
CA THR A 232 1.04 35.42 6.93
C THR A 232 0.86 35.57 5.42
N LEU A 233 1.89 36.01 4.69
CA LEU A 233 1.87 36.10 3.22
C LEU A 233 1.81 34.73 2.56
N ILE A 234 2.53 33.76 3.13
CA ILE A 234 2.54 32.37 2.66
C ILE A 234 1.19 31.71 2.93
N GLN A 235 0.62 31.95 4.11
CA GLN A 235 -0.72 31.49 4.49
C GLN A 235 -1.81 32.09 3.60
N GLY A 236 -1.74 33.39 3.30
CA GLY A 236 -2.68 34.05 2.38
C GLY A 236 -2.64 33.43 0.98
N LEU A 237 -1.44 33.26 0.42
CA LEU A 237 -1.29 32.62 -0.90
C LEU A 237 -1.77 31.16 -0.89
N ALA A 238 -1.49 30.42 0.19
CA ALA A 238 -1.94 29.05 0.32
C ALA A 238 -3.46 28.94 0.41
N GLN A 239 -4.12 29.87 1.11
CA GLN A 239 -5.58 29.93 1.19
C GLN A 239 -6.20 30.19 -0.19
N ASP A 240 -5.64 31.12 -0.97
CA ASP A 240 -6.13 31.43 -2.32
C ASP A 240 -5.92 30.27 -3.30
N LEU A 241 -4.86 29.48 -3.14
CA LEU A 241 -4.53 28.34 -3.99
C LEU A 241 -5.12 27.01 -3.50
N GLY A 242 -5.80 26.99 -2.34
CA GLY A 242 -6.22 25.76 -1.67
C GLY A 242 -5.04 24.82 -1.37
N ALA A 243 -3.88 25.39 -1.07
CA ALA A 243 -2.63 24.71 -0.80
C ALA A 243 -2.37 24.58 0.71
N ALA A 244 -1.47 23.68 1.10
CA ALA A 244 -0.94 23.61 2.47
C ALA A 244 0.33 24.49 2.60
N VAL A 245 0.69 24.85 3.84
CA VAL A 245 1.88 25.66 4.19
C VAL A 245 2.87 24.86 5.01
#